data_AF-A0A1C5DZL2-F1
#
_entry.id   AF-A0A1C5DZL2-F1
#
_cell.length_a   1.000
_cell.length_b   1.000
_cell.length_c   1.000
_cell.angle_alpha   90.00
_cell.angle_beta   90.00
_cell.angle_gamma   90.00
#
_symmetry.space_group_name_H-M   'P 1'
#
loop_
_entity.id
_entity.type
_entity.pdbx_description
1 polymer ?
#
loop_
_entity_poly.entity_id
_entity_poly.type
_entity_poly.pdbx_seq_one_letter_code
_entity_poly.pdbx_strand_id
1 'polypeptide(L)'
;MSETNDLTPAEVCIWRAFPRGESVDFRAAENEDPALGNTWGAERTVRASVLRTLLLKAPQEEGKIAALKIAGARITGVLDLKYATIDAAIRLSHCQFDGVPDLYGAQLRQLNLSKSVLPGLNSAALRVEGVLRMTDCRMRGPVRLGGGADLQGTVHGTGGVHGAGRL
;
A
#
# COMPACT_ATOMS: atom_id res chain seq x y z
N MET A 1 -5.12 -25.20 -5.37
CA MET A 1 -6.41 -24.73 -4.83
C MET A 1 -6.45 -23.23 -5.06
N SER A 2 -7.28 -22.75 -5.98
CA SER A 2 -7.27 -21.35 -6.42
C SER A 2 -7.99 -20.48 -5.39
N GLU A 3 -7.24 -19.65 -4.65
CA GLU A 3 -7.75 -18.64 -3.69
C GLU A 3 -8.63 -17.54 -4.33
N THR A 4 -8.94 -17.62 -5.63
CA THR A 4 -9.69 -16.60 -6.37
C THR A 4 -11.21 -16.73 -6.25
N ASN A 5 -11.75 -17.78 -5.63
CA ASN A 5 -13.20 -18.06 -5.70
C ASN A 5 -14.06 -17.26 -4.69
N ASP A 6 -13.45 -16.56 -3.73
CA ASP A 6 -14.16 -15.80 -2.68
C ASP A 6 -13.68 -14.34 -2.62
N LEU A 7 -13.56 -13.67 -3.77
CA LEU A 7 -13.20 -12.25 -3.81
C LEU A 7 -14.39 -11.37 -3.40
N THR A 8 -14.14 -10.35 -2.58
CA THR A 8 -15.14 -9.32 -2.27
C THR A 8 -15.43 -8.45 -3.51
N PRO A 9 -16.57 -7.73 -3.55
CA PRO A 9 -16.85 -6.80 -4.65
C PRO A 9 -15.72 -5.79 -4.90
N ALA A 10 -15.12 -5.26 -3.82
CA ALA A 10 -13.96 -4.36 -3.90
C ALA A 10 -12.75 -5.03 -4.56
N GLU A 11 -12.45 -6.27 -4.15
CA GLU A 11 -11.34 -7.04 -4.71
C GLU A 11 -11.56 -7.39 -6.19
N VAL A 12 -12.80 -7.71 -6.59
CA VAL A 12 -13.15 -7.94 -8.01
C VAL A 12 -12.90 -6.69 -8.85
N CYS A 13 -13.28 -5.50 -8.35
CA CYS A 13 -13.00 -4.23 -9.04
C CYS A 13 -11.50 -4.04 -9.25
N ILE A 14 -10.69 -4.28 -8.22
CA ILE A 14 -9.23 -4.15 -8.30
C ILE A 14 -8.64 -5.16 -9.28
N TRP A 15 -9.09 -6.42 -9.25
CA TRP A 15 -8.63 -7.48 -10.16
C TRP A 15 -8.85 -7.14 -11.63
N ARG A 16 -9.96 -6.48 -11.95
CA ARG A 16 -10.27 -6.04 -13.32
C ARG A 16 -9.50 -4.79 -13.73
N ALA A 17 -9.29 -3.87 -12.81
CA ALA A 17 -8.60 -2.60 -13.08
C ALA A 17 -7.09 -2.75 -13.21
N PHE A 18 -6.47 -3.65 -12.44
CA PHE A 18 -5.02 -3.79 -12.34
C PHE A 18 -4.33 -4.07 -13.69
N PRO A 19 -4.76 -5.06 -14.51
CA PRO A 19 -4.11 -5.37 -15.79
C PRO A 19 -4.13 -4.21 -16.80
N ARG A 20 -5.09 -3.29 -16.63
CA ARG A 20 -5.27 -2.09 -17.45
C ARG A 20 -4.60 -0.85 -16.89
N GLY A 21 -4.15 -0.93 -15.63
CA GLY A 21 -3.63 0.19 -14.87
C GLY A 21 -4.68 1.27 -14.58
N GLU A 22 -5.96 0.90 -14.51
CA GLU A 22 -7.07 1.79 -14.19
C GLU A 22 -7.10 2.11 -12.68
N SER A 23 -7.62 3.29 -12.34
CA SER A 23 -7.77 3.71 -10.94
C SER A 23 -9.10 3.25 -10.38
N VAL A 24 -9.08 2.70 -9.16
CA VAL A 24 -10.28 2.37 -8.38
C VAL A 24 -10.36 3.31 -7.19
N ASP A 25 -11.43 4.10 -7.11
CA ASP A 25 -11.69 5.04 -6.02
C ASP A 25 -12.95 4.61 -5.26
N PHE A 26 -12.79 4.30 -3.98
CA PHE A 26 -13.86 3.89 -3.07
C PHE A 26 -14.31 5.01 -2.13
N ARG A 27 -13.75 6.22 -2.25
CA ARG A 27 -14.12 7.35 -1.39
C ARG A 27 -15.53 7.82 -1.68
N ALA A 28 -16.27 8.15 -0.64
CA ALA A 28 -17.58 8.78 -0.78
C ALA A 28 -17.47 10.30 -1.02
N ALA A 29 -16.37 10.92 -0.55
CA ALA A 29 -16.07 12.33 -0.74
C ALA A 29 -14.55 12.57 -0.78
N GLU A 30 -14.11 13.65 -1.43
CA GLU A 30 -12.68 13.96 -1.57
C GLU A 30 -11.96 14.23 -0.25
N ASN A 31 -12.69 14.78 0.73
CA ASN A 31 -12.19 15.17 2.05
C ASN A 31 -12.49 14.12 3.15
N GLU A 32 -12.88 12.91 2.78
CA GLU A 32 -13.10 11.82 3.75
C GLU A 32 -11.81 11.49 4.53
N ASP A 33 -11.88 11.45 5.86
CA ASP A 33 -10.72 11.12 6.71
C ASP A 33 -10.46 9.60 6.68
N PRO A 34 -9.34 9.14 6.12
CA PRO A 34 -8.98 7.73 6.07
C PRO A 34 -8.78 7.11 7.47
N ALA A 35 -8.58 7.90 8.52
CA ALA A 35 -8.48 7.39 9.89
C ALA A 35 -9.79 6.79 10.42
N LEU A 36 -10.93 7.15 9.81
CA LEU A 36 -12.24 6.54 10.07
C LEU A 36 -12.42 5.21 9.33
N GLY A 37 -11.39 4.70 8.65
CA GLY A 37 -11.48 3.50 7.83
C GLY A 37 -11.81 2.22 8.60
N ASN A 38 -11.70 2.22 9.93
CA ASN A 38 -12.19 1.13 10.78
C ASN A 38 -13.72 0.95 10.73
N THR A 39 -14.47 2.00 10.33
CA THR A 39 -15.93 2.00 10.16
C THR A 39 -16.38 1.53 8.77
N TRP A 40 -15.46 1.40 7.82
CA TRP A 40 -15.76 1.03 6.44
C TRP A 40 -16.17 -0.44 6.31
N GLY A 41 -17.15 -0.71 5.45
CA GLY A 41 -17.70 -2.05 5.24
C GLY A 41 -16.98 -2.83 4.13
N ALA A 42 -17.57 -3.97 3.77
CA ALA A 42 -17.01 -4.90 2.78
C ALA A 42 -16.91 -4.30 1.36
N GLU A 43 -17.68 -3.24 1.07
CA GLU A 43 -17.71 -2.53 -0.22
C GLU A 43 -16.38 -1.86 -0.59
N ARG A 44 -15.51 -1.64 0.41
CA ARG A 44 -14.20 -1.01 0.24
C ARG A 44 -13.11 -1.66 1.11
N THR A 45 -13.39 -2.87 1.59
CA THR A 45 -12.42 -3.68 2.34
C THR A 45 -11.75 -4.70 1.42
N VAL A 46 -10.43 -4.71 1.47
CA VAL A 46 -9.57 -5.49 0.58
C VAL A 46 -8.55 -6.25 1.42
N ARG A 47 -8.35 -7.53 1.13
CA ARG A 47 -7.32 -8.32 1.82
C ARG A 47 -5.94 -8.03 1.24
N ALA A 48 -4.96 -7.87 2.11
CA ALA A 48 -3.57 -7.67 1.72
C ALA A 48 -3.00 -8.86 0.92
N SER A 49 -3.47 -10.10 1.20
CA SER A 49 -3.09 -11.30 0.45
C SER A 49 -3.53 -11.25 -1.02
N VAL A 50 -4.70 -10.64 -1.30
CA VAL A 50 -5.20 -10.46 -2.66
C VAL A 50 -4.34 -9.45 -3.42
N LEU A 51 -4.01 -8.32 -2.79
CA LEU A 51 -3.09 -7.33 -3.38
C LEU A 51 -1.72 -7.93 -3.67
N ARG A 52 -1.15 -8.68 -2.71
CA ARG A 52 0.11 -9.39 -2.88
C ARG A 52 0.06 -10.35 -4.07
N THR A 53 -1.00 -11.14 -4.18
CA THR A 53 -1.18 -12.11 -5.28
C THR A 53 -1.24 -11.41 -6.64
N LEU A 54 -1.97 -10.30 -6.74
CA LEU A 54 -2.03 -9.48 -7.95
C LEU A 54 -0.67 -8.94 -8.35
N LEU A 55 0.05 -8.33 -7.40
CA LEU A 55 1.36 -7.74 -7.63
C LEU A 55 2.41 -8.78 -8.05
N LEU A 56 2.37 -9.99 -7.47
CA LEU A 56 3.31 -11.07 -7.80
C LEU A 56 2.97 -11.80 -9.10
N LYS A 57 1.69 -11.95 -9.44
CA LYS A 57 1.28 -12.56 -10.71
C LYS A 57 1.45 -11.61 -11.90
N ALA A 58 1.44 -10.31 -11.64
CA ALA A 58 1.54 -9.23 -12.63
C ALA A 58 0.73 -9.48 -13.92
N PRO A 59 -0.57 -9.87 -13.83
CA PRO A 59 -1.37 -10.06 -15.04
C PRO A 59 -1.48 -8.72 -15.78
N GLN A 60 -1.09 -8.71 -17.05
CA GLN A 60 -1.14 -7.53 -17.93
C GLN A 60 -1.96 -7.85 -19.18
N GLU A 61 -2.81 -6.93 -19.60
CA GLU A 61 -3.48 -7.00 -20.91
C GLU A 61 -2.56 -6.46 -22.01
N GLU A 62 -2.57 -7.07 -23.19
CA GLU A 62 -1.76 -6.60 -24.33
C GLU A 62 -2.06 -5.13 -24.66
N GLY A 63 -1.00 -4.34 -24.87
CA GLY A 63 -1.10 -2.91 -25.13
C GLY A 63 -1.50 -2.05 -23.92
N LYS A 64 -1.58 -2.63 -22.71
CA LYS A 64 -1.82 -1.91 -21.46
C LYS A 64 -0.62 -2.00 -20.51
N ILE A 65 -0.54 -1.06 -19.58
CA ILE A 65 0.49 -1.03 -18.55
C ILE A 65 -0.19 -1.32 -17.21
N ALA A 66 0.14 -2.47 -16.61
CA ALA A 66 -0.45 -2.85 -15.34
C ALA A 66 -0.01 -1.88 -14.21
N ALA A 67 -0.96 -1.51 -13.36
CA ALA A 67 -0.68 -0.67 -12.19
C ALA A 67 -1.74 -0.90 -11.11
N LEU A 68 -1.29 -0.92 -9.84
CA LEU A 68 -2.19 -0.95 -8.70
C LEU A 68 -2.51 0.48 -8.26
N LYS A 69 -3.71 0.97 -8.56
CA LYS A 69 -4.13 2.33 -8.22
C LYS A 69 -5.44 2.28 -7.44
N ILE A 70 -5.36 2.45 -6.13
CA ILE A 70 -6.50 2.38 -5.22
C ILE A 70 -6.56 3.66 -4.37
N ALA A 71 -7.77 4.20 -4.22
CA ALA A 71 -8.08 5.24 -3.26
C ALA A 71 -9.24 4.82 -2.32
N GLY A 72 -9.14 5.17 -1.03
CA GLY A 72 -10.26 5.02 -0.08
C GLY A 72 -10.54 3.59 0.38
N ALA A 73 -9.55 2.69 0.39
CA ALA A 73 -9.75 1.30 0.78
C ALA A 73 -9.21 0.97 2.18
N ARG A 74 -9.90 0.08 2.89
CA ARG A 74 -9.37 -0.57 4.09
C ARG A 74 -8.62 -1.82 3.69
N ILE A 75 -7.33 -1.88 4.00
CA ILE A 75 -6.46 -3.01 3.73
C ILE A 75 -6.33 -3.86 4.99
N THR A 76 -6.93 -5.06 4.94
CA THR A 76 -6.96 -6.02 6.05
C THR A 76 -5.81 -7.02 5.97
N GLY A 77 -5.27 -7.41 7.12
CA GLY A 77 -4.08 -8.25 7.21
C GLY A 77 -2.78 -7.49 6.92
N VAL A 78 -1.69 -8.24 6.71
CA VAL A 78 -0.35 -7.69 6.45
C VAL A 78 -0.03 -7.76 4.97
N LEU A 79 0.32 -6.60 4.38
CA LEU A 79 0.85 -6.56 3.02
C LEU A 79 2.33 -6.94 3.06
N ASP A 80 2.59 -8.24 2.83
CA ASP A 80 3.93 -8.83 2.83
C ASP A 80 4.50 -8.88 1.41
N LEU A 81 5.45 -7.99 1.14
CA LEU A 81 6.21 -7.91 -0.10
C LEU A 81 7.72 -8.11 0.16
N LYS A 82 8.09 -8.80 1.25
CA LYS A 82 9.49 -9.06 1.57
C LYS A 82 10.24 -9.66 0.37
N TYR A 83 11.36 -9.04 0.03
CA TYR A 83 12.24 -9.45 -1.07
C TYR A 83 11.57 -9.57 -2.44
N ALA A 84 10.36 -9.03 -2.62
CA ALA A 84 9.65 -9.08 -3.89
C ALA A 84 10.20 -8.02 -4.86
N THR A 85 10.29 -8.39 -6.14
CA THR A 85 10.53 -7.43 -7.24
C THR A 85 9.22 -7.18 -7.96
N ILE A 86 8.74 -5.93 -7.93
CA ILE A 86 7.44 -5.53 -8.49
C ILE A 86 7.65 -4.42 -9.52
N ASP A 87 7.40 -4.74 -10.78
CA ASP A 87 7.52 -3.80 -11.90
C ASP A 87 6.30 -2.88 -12.05
N ALA A 88 5.13 -3.28 -11.53
CA ALA A 88 3.93 -2.47 -11.57
C ALA A 88 4.03 -1.27 -10.61
N ALA A 89 3.53 -0.11 -11.02
CA ALA A 89 3.43 1.04 -10.12
C ALA A 89 2.37 0.80 -9.03
N ILE A 90 2.71 1.10 -7.77
CA ILE A 90 1.80 0.93 -6.62
C ILE A 90 1.38 2.30 -6.08
N ARG A 91 0.07 2.56 -6.09
CA ARG A 91 -0.57 3.72 -5.48
C ARG A 91 -1.72 3.28 -4.60
N LEU A 92 -1.56 3.47 -3.29
CA LEU A 92 -2.54 3.21 -2.25
C LEU A 92 -2.73 4.51 -1.47
N SER A 93 -3.57 5.39 -1.98
CA SER A 93 -3.81 6.72 -1.40
C SER A 93 -5.09 6.74 -0.57
N HIS A 94 -5.17 7.53 0.50
CA HIS A 94 -6.37 7.56 1.36
C HIS A 94 -6.78 6.17 1.88
N CYS A 95 -5.83 5.26 2.06
CA CYS A 95 -6.11 3.90 2.52
C CYS A 95 -5.87 3.77 4.03
N GLN A 96 -6.64 2.91 4.69
CA GLN A 96 -6.44 2.53 6.09
C GLN A 96 -5.85 1.12 6.13
N PHE A 97 -4.69 0.95 6.76
CA PHE A 97 -4.08 -0.36 6.95
C PHE A 97 -4.38 -0.87 8.35
N ASP A 98 -4.74 -2.14 8.47
CA ASP A 98 -4.93 -2.82 9.76
C ASP A 98 -3.61 -3.44 10.26
N GLY A 99 -2.79 -3.98 9.34
CA GLY A 99 -1.47 -4.54 9.64
C GLY A 99 -0.31 -3.64 9.20
N VAL A 100 0.86 -3.81 9.81
CA VAL A 100 2.10 -3.11 9.43
C VAL A 100 2.59 -3.67 8.10
N PRO A 101 2.64 -2.90 7.00
CA PRO A 101 3.17 -3.41 5.74
C PRO A 101 4.66 -3.74 5.87
N ASP A 102 5.04 -4.86 5.25
CA ASP A 102 6.38 -5.39 5.28
C ASP A 102 6.99 -5.39 3.88
N LEU A 103 7.82 -4.38 3.63
CA LEU A 103 8.49 -4.12 2.36
C LEU A 103 10.00 -4.38 2.47
N TYR A 104 10.42 -5.17 3.47
CA TYR A 104 11.83 -5.41 3.72
C TYR A 104 12.53 -6.05 2.52
N GLY A 105 13.59 -5.41 2.03
CA GLY A 105 14.36 -5.89 0.88
C GLY A 105 13.61 -5.89 -0.46
N ALA A 106 12.42 -5.29 -0.54
CA ALA A 106 11.64 -5.25 -1.77
C ALA A 106 12.28 -4.32 -2.81
N GLN A 107 12.02 -4.58 -4.09
CA GLN A 107 12.40 -3.73 -5.22
C GLN A 107 11.13 -3.31 -5.95
N LEU A 108 10.80 -2.03 -5.92
CA LEU A 108 9.56 -1.50 -6.48
C LEU A 108 9.88 -0.46 -7.55
N ARG A 109 9.11 -0.46 -8.64
CA ARG A 109 9.19 0.62 -9.63
C ARG A 109 8.76 1.96 -9.02
N GLN A 110 7.59 2.02 -8.38
CA GLN A 110 7.05 3.21 -7.72
C GLN A 110 6.13 2.82 -6.56
N LEU A 111 6.16 3.61 -5.48
CA LEU A 111 5.27 3.44 -4.33
C LEU A 111 4.69 4.79 -3.88
N ASN A 112 3.37 4.86 -3.79
CA ASN A 112 2.66 6.03 -3.28
C ASN A 112 1.67 5.62 -2.19
N LEU A 113 1.89 6.11 -0.97
CA LEU A 113 1.07 5.92 0.22
C LEU A 113 0.45 7.25 0.73
N SER A 114 0.27 8.21 -0.17
CA SER A 114 -0.15 9.57 0.21
C SER A 114 -1.50 9.56 0.92
N LYS A 115 -1.61 10.35 1.99
CA LYS A 115 -2.84 10.48 2.79
C LYS A 115 -3.33 9.14 3.35
N SER A 116 -2.49 8.12 3.48
CA SER A 116 -2.88 6.83 4.05
C SER A 116 -2.58 6.76 5.55
N VAL A 117 -3.27 5.88 6.26
CA VAL A 117 -3.10 5.65 7.70
C VAL A 117 -2.55 4.26 7.92
N LEU A 118 -1.36 4.17 8.52
CA LEU A 118 -0.66 2.91 8.74
C LEU A 118 -0.38 2.69 10.23
N PRO A 119 -0.43 1.43 10.72
CA PRO A 119 -0.03 1.10 12.08
C PRO A 119 1.51 1.13 12.25
N GLY A 120 2.25 1.17 11.14
CA GLY A 120 3.71 1.22 11.07
C GLY A 120 4.15 0.94 9.63
N LEU A 121 5.44 0.94 9.36
CA LEU A 121 5.99 0.51 8.07
C LEU A 121 7.38 -0.11 8.26
N ASN A 122 7.57 -1.33 7.77
CA ASN A 122 8.89 -1.93 7.65
C ASN A 122 9.38 -1.78 6.21
N SER A 123 10.34 -0.88 5.97
CA SER A 123 10.91 -0.62 4.64
C SER A 123 12.43 -0.65 4.67
N ALA A 124 13.01 -1.41 5.59
CA ALA A 124 14.45 -1.61 5.62
C ALA A 124 14.93 -2.30 4.33
N ALA A 125 16.02 -1.81 3.74
CA ALA A 125 16.55 -2.27 2.45
C ALA A 125 15.56 -2.20 1.27
N LEU A 126 14.46 -1.44 1.37
CA LEU A 126 13.56 -1.17 0.26
C LEU A 126 14.30 -0.36 -0.82
N ARG A 127 14.22 -0.80 -2.07
CA ARG A 127 14.68 -0.05 -3.24
C ARG A 127 13.47 0.39 -4.05
N VAL A 128 13.43 1.68 -4.37
CA VAL A 128 12.43 2.24 -5.29
C VAL A 128 13.17 2.87 -6.44
N GLU A 129 12.93 2.41 -7.66
CA GLU A 129 13.63 2.93 -8.85
C GLU A 129 13.15 4.32 -9.23
N GLY A 130 11.85 4.56 -9.10
CA GLY A 130 11.22 5.85 -9.37
C GLY A 130 10.90 6.61 -8.10
N VAL A 131 9.60 6.88 -7.91
CA VAL A 131 9.12 7.78 -6.85
C VAL A 131 8.60 6.96 -5.68
N LEU A 132 9.10 7.27 -4.48
CA LEU A 132 8.47 6.97 -3.20
C LEU A 132 7.73 8.21 -2.71
N ARG A 133 6.41 8.13 -2.50
CA ARG A 133 5.61 9.25 -2.00
C ARG A 133 4.82 8.85 -0.76
N MET A 134 4.98 9.62 0.31
CA MET A 134 4.32 9.39 1.60
C MET A 134 3.74 10.70 2.19
N THR A 135 3.41 11.65 1.33
CA THR A 135 2.85 12.96 1.72
C THR A 135 1.55 12.79 2.49
N ASP A 136 1.41 13.49 3.62
CA ASP A 136 0.24 13.44 4.51
C ASP A 136 -0.10 12.04 5.06
N CYS A 137 0.87 11.13 5.07
CA CYS A 137 0.72 9.80 5.63
C CYS A 137 0.71 9.86 7.18
N ARG A 138 -0.27 9.24 7.82
CA ARG A 138 -0.37 9.16 9.29
C ARG A 138 0.10 7.79 9.76
N MET A 139 1.11 7.77 10.62
CA MET A 139 1.67 6.53 11.19
C MET A 139 1.35 6.46 12.67
N ARG A 140 0.70 5.36 13.10
CA ARG A 140 0.32 5.13 14.51
C ARG A 140 1.41 4.41 15.31
N GLY A 141 2.44 3.89 14.65
CA GLY A 141 3.51 3.10 15.27
C GLY A 141 4.85 3.26 14.55
N PRO A 142 5.86 2.43 14.88
CA PRO A 142 7.24 2.66 14.49
C PRO A 142 7.46 2.56 12.98
N VAL A 143 8.38 3.39 12.48
CA VAL A 143 8.82 3.44 11.09
C VAL A 143 10.25 2.95 11.03
N ARG A 144 10.49 1.83 10.33
CA ARG A 144 11.84 1.31 10.11
C ARG A 144 12.26 1.62 8.68
N LEU A 145 12.95 2.75 8.53
CA LEU A 145 13.57 3.14 7.27
C LEU A 145 15.00 2.60 7.25
N GLY A 146 15.35 1.81 6.24
CA GLY A 146 16.75 1.50 5.93
C GLY A 146 17.38 2.69 5.21
N GLY A 147 18.67 2.96 5.46
CA GLY A 147 19.38 4.10 4.89
C GLY A 147 19.23 4.18 3.38
N GLY A 148 18.63 5.27 2.88
CA GLY A 148 18.49 5.57 1.46
C GLY A 148 17.12 6.09 0.99
N ALA A 149 16.07 6.02 1.82
CA ALA A 149 14.76 6.56 1.44
C ALA A 149 14.68 8.08 1.71
N ASP A 150 14.69 8.90 0.65
CA ASP A 150 14.36 10.33 0.73
C ASP A 150 12.86 10.49 0.98
N LEU A 151 12.50 11.07 2.13
CA LEU A 151 11.12 11.36 2.51
C LEU A 151 10.81 12.82 2.19
N GLN A 152 10.16 13.08 1.06
CA GLN A 152 9.47 14.35 0.86
C GLN A 152 8.03 14.25 1.40
N GLY A 153 7.87 14.55 2.68
CA GLY A 153 6.57 14.64 3.34
C GLY A 153 6.66 14.88 4.84
N THR A 154 5.75 15.67 5.38
CA THR A 154 5.61 15.86 6.83
C THR A 154 5.07 14.59 7.45
N VAL A 155 5.88 13.90 8.25
CA VAL A 155 5.42 12.82 9.12
C VAL A 155 4.84 13.43 10.40
N HIS A 156 3.53 13.37 10.58
CA HIS A 156 2.93 13.63 11.88
C HIS A 156 2.99 12.33 12.71
N GLY A 157 4.10 12.17 13.43
CA GLY A 157 4.31 11.06 14.36
C GLY A 157 4.15 11.53 15.81
N THR A 158 3.08 11.13 16.49
CA THR A 158 3.04 11.09 17.96
C THR A 158 3.62 9.75 18.41
N GLY A 159 4.93 9.59 18.30
CA GLY A 159 5.60 8.34 18.69
C GLY A 159 7.12 8.48 18.66
N GLY A 160 7.75 8.28 19.83
CA GLY A 160 9.18 8.48 20.05
C GLY A 160 10.08 7.66 19.13
N VAL A 161 11.02 8.36 18.50
CA VAL A 161 12.14 7.77 17.77
C VAL A 161 13.12 7.13 18.75
N HIS A 162 13.08 5.81 18.91
CA HIS A 162 14.21 5.09 19.52
C HIS A 162 15.26 4.82 18.44
N GLY A 163 16.16 5.79 18.26
CA GLY A 163 17.43 5.57 17.59
C GLY A 163 18.36 4.81 18.55
N ALA A 164 18.45 3.49 18.39
CA ALA A 164 19.54 2.72 18.98
C ALA A 164 20.80 2.94 18.11
N GLY A 165 21.55 4.00 18.40
CA GLY A 165 22.92 4.20 17.95
C GLY A 165 23.88 3.76 19.05
N ARG A 166 24.64 2.70 18.77
CA ARG A 166 25.71 2.13 19.62
C ARG A 166 26.89 3.09 19.74
N LEU A 167 27.48 3.17 20.93
CA LEU A 167 28.89 2.85 21.21
C LEU A 167 28.93 2.09 22.53
#